data_AF-A0A358XYX6-F1
#
_entry.id   AF-A0A358XYX6-F1
#
_cell.length_a   1.000
_cell.length_b   1.000
_cell.length_c   1.000
_cell.angle_alpha   90.00
_cell.angle_beta   90.00
_cell.angle_gamma   90.00
#
_symmetry.space_group_name_H-M   'P 1'
#
loop_
_entity.id
_entity.type
_entity.pdbx_description
1 polymer ?
#
loop_
_entity_poly.entity_id
_entity_poly.type
_entity_poly.pdbx_seq_one_letter_code
_entity_poly.pdbx_strand_id
1 'polypeptide(L)'
;MTDPEGKLSSQTAASPPVIRLANPRGFCAGVDRAIDIVNRALDIYGAPVYVRHEVVHNKFVVERLRARGAVFVDELEDIPHKEQYAGPPVVVFSAHGVSQEVKEEADRRGFKIFDATCPLVTKVHLEVVKFSRAGRECVLIGHQFHPEVEGTLGQYDDNQGGNIYLVESVADVQTLEVEDPGSLSYVTQTTLSMDDTARIIDALRERFPAIEGPRKDDI
;
A
#
# COMPACT_ATOMS: atom_id res chain seq x y z
N MET A 1 62.98 21.31 -19.81
CA MET A 1 64.13 20.39 -19.62
C MET A 1 63.56 19.00 -19.50
N THR A 2 63.70 18.21 -20.56
CA THR A 2 63.21 16.82 -20.68
C THR A 2 64.25 15.85 -20.14
N ASP A 3 63.81 14.86 -19.37
CA ASP A 3 64.63 13.74 -18.90
C ASP A 3 65.12 12.90 -20.11
N PRO A 4 66.37 12.39 -20.16
CA PRO A 4 66.96 11.83 -21.38
C PRO A 4 66.56 10.37 -21.69
N GLU A 5 65.64 9.76 -20.93
CA GLU A 5 65.26 8.34 -21.11
C GLU A 5 63.90 8.09 -21.81
N GLY A 6 63.16 9.11 -22.24
CA GLY A 6 61.98 8.91 -23.10
C GLY A 6 60.92 7.94 -22.55
N LYS A 7 60.80 7.76 -21.23
CA LYS A 7 59.73 6.96 -20.63
C LYS A 7 58.46 7.79 -20.55
N LEU A 8 57.48 7.47 -21.41
CA LEU A 8 56.10 7.89 -21.19
C LEU A 8 55.70 7.48 -19.77
N SER A 9 55.20 8.43 -18.98
CA SER A 9 54.57 8.10 -17.70
C SER A 9 53.47 7.07 -17.98
N SER A 10 53.56 5.90 -17.35
CA SER A 10 52.51 4.90 -17.44
C SER A 10 51.26 5.51 -16.82
N GLN A 11 50.31 5.95 -17.66
CA GLN A 11 48.98 6.28 -17.22
C GLN A 11 48.44 5.01 -16.55
N THR A 12 48.26 5.07 -15.23
CA THR A 12 47.56 4.02 -14.50
C THR A 12 46.16 3.95 -15.07
N ALA A 13 45.86 2.88 -15.82
CA ALA A 13 44.54 2.67 -16.37
C ALA A 13 43.53 2.73 -15.23
N ALA A 14 42.57 3.66 -15.32
CA ALA A 14 41.50 3.76 -14.35
C ALA A 14 40.79 2.40 -14.25
N SER A 15 40.60 1.90 -13.04
CA SER A 15 39.89 0.64 -12.83
C SER A 15 38.48 0.72 -13.46
N PRO A 16 38.00 -0.35 -14.12
CA PRO A 16 36.69 -0.32 -14.75
C PRO A 16 35.59 -0.02 -13.72
N PRO A 17 34.51 0.69 -14.11
CA PRO A 17 33.45 1.05 -13.19
C PRO A 17 32.82 -0.22 -12.60
N VAL A 18 32.76 -0.27 -11.26
CA VAL A 18 32.15 -1.39 -10.53
C VAL A 18 30.67 -1.12 -10.37
N ILE A 19 29.82 -1.95 -10.98
CA ILE A 19 28.37 -1.95 -10.75
C ILE A 19 28.08 -2.86 -9.55
N ARG A 20 27.44 -2.31 -8.52
CA ARG A 20 26.98 -3.06 -7.34
C ARG A 20 25.47 -3.19 -7.36
N LEU A 21 24.96 -4.39 -7.11
CA LEU A 21 23.53 -4.68 -7.05
C LEU A 21 23.14 -5.08 -5.62
N ALA A 22 22.10 -4.44 -5.08
CA ALA A 22 21.57 -4.76 -3.76
C ALA A 22 20.89 -6.15 -3.72
N ASN A 23 20.90 -6.77 -2.55
CA ASN A 23 20.07 -7.94 -2.22
C ASN A 23 19.55 -7.78 -0.77
N PRO A 24 18.23 -7.83 -0.53
CA PRO A 24 17.15 -8.06 -1.50
C PRO A 24 16.94 -6.87 -2.46
N ARG A 25 16.32 -7.14 -3.63
CA ARG A 25 15.81 -6.14 -4.58
C ARG A 25 14.70 -6.74 -5.44
N GLY A 26 13.77 -5.91 -5.93
CA GLY A 26 12.71 -6.36 -6.84
C GLY A 26 11.41 -6.72 -6.13
N PHE A 27 10.70 -7.73 -6.64
CA PHE A 27 9.36 -8.08 -6.18
C PHE A 27 9.35 -8.72 -4.79
N CYS A 28 8.36 -8.34 -4.00
CA CYS A 28 8.01 -9.03 -2.76
C CYS A 28 6.88 -10.04 -3.02
N ALA A 29 6.64 -10.92 -2.04
CA ALA A 29 5.60 -11.95 -2.16
C ALA A 29 4.19 -11.38 -2.40
N GLY A 30 3.88 -10.18 -1.86
CA GLY A 30 2.61 -9.51 -2.09
C GLY A 30 2.42 -9.08 -3.54
N VAL A 31 3.48 -8.52 -4.15
CA VAL A 31 3.48 -8.10 -5.56
C VAL A 31 3.34 -9.31 -6.49
N ASP A 32 4.12 -10.37 -6.28
CA ASP A 32 4.03 -11.59 -7.09
C ASP A 32 2.62 -12.19 -7.04
N ARG A 33 2.06 -12.33 -5.83
CA ARG A 33 0.70 -12.84 -5.64
C ARG A 33 -0.34 -12.01 -6.38
N ALA A 34 -0.25 -10.67 -6.30
CA ALA A 34 -1.26 -9.82 -6.90
C ALA A 34 -1.24 -9.85 -8.44
N ILE A 35 -0.03 -9.86 -9.02
CA ILE A 35 0.15 -10.03 -10.46
C ILE A 35 -0.41 -11.39 -10.93
N ASP A 36 -0.12 -12.46 -10.18
CA ASP A 36 -0.59 -13.80 -10.50
C ASP A 36 -2.11 -13.95 -10.42
N ILE A 37 -2.77 -13.27 -9.47
CA ILE A 37 -4.23 -13.25 -9.38
C ILE A 37 -4.84 -12.66 -10.65
N VAL A 38 -4.34 -11.51 -11.12
CA VAL A 38 -4.85 -10.89 -12.36
C VAL A 38 -4.59 -11.78 -13.57
N ASN A 39 -3.38 -12.33 -13.70
CA ASN A 39 -3.03 -13.24 -14.79
C ASN A 39 -3.97 -14.47 -14.83
N ARG A 40 -4.20 -15.10 -13.67
CA ARG A 40 -5.08 -16.28 -13.58
C ARG A 40 -6.54 -15.94 -13.82
N ALA A 41 -7.00 -14.76 -13.39
CA ALA A 41 -8.35 -14.30 -13.70
C ALA A 41 -8.52 -14.16 -15.23
N LEU A 42 -7.54 -13.57 -15.92
CA LEU A 42 -7.55 -13.48 -17.39
C LEU A 42 -7.50 -14.86 -18.06
N ASP A 43 -6.70 -15.79 -17.54
CA ASP A 43 -6.60 -17.15 -18.10
C ASP A 43 -7.90 -17.95 -17.97
N ILE A 44 -8.63 -17.77 -16.87
CA ILE A 44 -9.84 -18.54 -16.55
C ILE A 44 -11.09 -17.90 -17.14
N TYR A 45 -11.22 -16.58 -17.06
CA TYR A 45 -12.45 -15.85 -17.41
C TYR A 45 -12.35 -15.09 -18.74
N GLY A 46 -11.16 -14.96 -19.31
CA GLY A 46 -10.92 -14.13 -20.48
C GLY A 46 -10.98 -12.63 -20.18
N ALA A 47 -10.88 -11.81 -21.22
CA ALA A 47 -11.00 -10.36 -21.11
C ALA A 47 -12.47 -9.90 -21.28
N PRO A 48 -12.88 -8.79 -20.64
CA PRO A 48 -12.10 -7.94 -19.74
C PRO A 48 -12.06 -8.48 -18.30
N VAL A 49 -10.93 -8.25 -17.61
CA VAL A 49 -10.82 -8.33 -16.14
C VAL A 49 -10.59 -6.92 -15.62
N TYR A 50 -11.47 -6.43 -14.76
CA TYR A 50 -11.34 -5.12 -14.16
C TYR A 50 -10.43 -5.18 -12.93
N VAL A 51 -9.61 -4.15 -12.74
CA VAL A 51 -8.75 -4.02 -11.57
C VAL A 51 -8.99 -2.64 -10.96
N ARG A 52 -9.38 -2.62 -9.68
CA ARG A 52 -9.59 -1.38 -8.91
C ARG A 52 -8.23 -0.80 -8.53
N HIS A 53 -7.91 0.37 -9.08
CA HIS A 53 -6.57 0.97 -9.12
C HIS A 53 -5.53 0.10 -9.82
N GLU A 54 -4.32 0.63 -10.02
CA GLU A 54 -3.20 -0.19 -10.50
C GLU A 54 -2.92 -1.34 -9.53
N VAL A 55 -2.76 -2.56 -10.04
CA VAL A 55 -2.55 -3.77 -9.20
C VAL A 55 -1.32 -3.62 -8.30
N VAL A 56 -0.30 -2.93 -8.83
CA VAL A 56 0.93 -2.47 -8.17
C VAL A 56 1.40 -1.20 -8.90
N HIS A 57 2.10 -0.30 -8.22
CA HIS A 57 2.64 0.94 -8.81
C HIS A 57 3.87 0.69 -9.70
N ASN A 58 3.70 -0.07 -10.79
CA ASN A 58 4.74 -0.33 -11.79
C ASN A 58 4.18 -0.30 -13.21
N LYS A 59 4.57 0.73 -13.97
CA LYS A 59 4.11 0.98 -15.34
C LYS A 59 4.29 -0.22 -16.28
N PHE A 60 5.43 -0.91 -16.23
CA PHE A 60 5.68 -2.06 -17.11
C PHE A 60 4.76 -3.24 -16.80
N VAL A 61 4.48 -3.49 -15.51
CA VAL A 61 3.53 -4.51 -15.08
C VAL A 61 2.12 -4.17 -15.55
N VAL A 62 1.70 -2.92 -15.32
CA VAL A 62 0.36 -2.43 -15.70
C VAL A 62 0.17 -2.50 -17.22
N GLU A 63 1.11 -2.02 -18.01
CA GLU A 63 1.06 -2.07 -19.49
C GLU A 63 0.98 -3.51 -20.01
N ARG A 64 1.77 -4.43 -19.42
CA ARG A 64 1.72 -5.84 -19.78
C ARG A 64 0.36 -6.48 -19.50
N LEU A 65 -0.26 -6.14 -18.36
CA LEU A 65 -1.59 -6.63 -18.01
C LEU A 65 -2.68 -6.00 -18.90
N ARG A 66 -2.59 -4.70 -19.21
CA ARG A 66 -3.49 -4.04 -20.17
C ARG A 66 -3.45 -4.71 -21.53
N ALA A 67 -2.25 -5.03 -22.04
CA ALA A 67 -2.07 -5.74 -23.31
C ALA A 67 -2.73 -7.14 -23.32
N ARG A 68 -2.93 -7.75 -22.14
CA ARG A 68 -3.63 -9.03 -22.00
C ARG A 68 -5.15 -8.90 -21.81
N GLY A 69 -5.67 -7.68 -21.67
CA GLY A 69 -7.11 -7.43 -21.48
C GLY A 69 -7.52 -7.06 -20.05
N ALA A 70 -6.58 -6.72 -19.17
CA ALA A 70 -6.93 -6.07 -17.90
C ALA A 70 -7.35 -4.61 -18.14
N VAL A 71 -8.40 -4.17 -17.45
CA VAL A 71 -8.89 -2.79 -17.48
C VAL A 71 -8.75 -2.21 -16.08
N PHE A 72 -7.91 -1.20 -15.92
CA PHE A 72 -7.69 -0.53 -14.64
C PHE A 72 -8.68 0.63 -14.51
N VAL A 73 -9.38 0.69 -13.39
CA VAL A 73 -10.41 1.71 -13.10
C VAL A 73 -10.12 2.41 -11.78
N ASP A 74 -10.47 3.69 -11.72
CA ASP A 74 -10.31 4.51 -10.52
C ASP A 74 -11.54 4.41 -9.62
N GLU A 75 -12.74 4.16 -10.16
CA GLU A 75 -13.99 3.91 -9.41
C GLU A 75 -14.71 2.60 -9.82
N LEU A 76 -15.49 1.99 -8.91
CA LEU A 76 -16.26 0.79 -9.27
C LEU A 76 -17.42 1.14 -10.21
N GLU A 77 -17.89 2.39 -10.21
CA GLU A 77 -18.89 2.89 -11.15
C GLU A 77 -18.39 2.93 -12.60
N ASP A 78 -17.07 3.03 -12.82
CA ASP A 78 -16.46 3.00 -14.16
C ASP A 78 -16.60 1.63 -14.83
N ILE A 79 -16.94 0.59 -14.06
CA ILE A 79 -17.20 -0.76 -14.56
C ILE A 79 -18.63 -0.82 -15.13
N PRO A 80 -18.81 -1.20 -16.41
CA PRO A 80 -20.13 -1.24 -17.01
C PRO A 80 -21.07 -2.21 -16.28
N HIS A 81 -22.35 -1.87 -16.27
CA HIS A 81 -23.35 -2.64 -15.54
C HIS A 81 -23.48 -4.08 -16.07
N LYS A 82 -23.86 -5.00 -15.19
CA LYS A 82 -23.96 -6.44 -15.47
C LYS A 82 -24.85 -6.78 -16.66
N GLU A 83 -25.85 -5.95 -16.98
CA GLU A 83 -26.76 -6.14 -18.11
C GLU A 83 -26.05 -6.10 -19.46
N GLN A 84 -24.83 -5.58 -19.51
CA GLN A 84 -24.00 -5.54 -20.72
C GLN A 84 -23.13 -6.79 -20.91
N TYR A 85 -23.20 -7.76 -19.99
CA TYR A 85 -22.37 -8.97 -20.00
C TYR A 85 -23.20 -10.26 -19.90
N ALA A 86 -22.65 -11.36 -20.41
CA ALA A 86 -23.25 -12.69 -20.27
C ALA A 86 -23.15 -13.27 -18.84
N GLY A 87 -22.42 -12.60 -17.94
CA GLY A 87 -22.21 -12.98 -16.54
C GLY A 87 -21.70 -11.80 -15.70
N PRO A 88 -21.47 -11.99 -14.39
CA PRO A 88 -21.01 -10.91 -13.54
C PRO A 88 -19.61 -10.42 -13.97
N PRO A 89 -19.35 -9.11 -14.04
CA PRO A 89 -18.02 -8.58 -14.26
C PRO A 89 -17.02 -9.15 -13.25
N VAL A 90 -15.82 -9.51 -13.74
CA VAL A 90 -14.72 -9.97 -12.90
C VAL A 90 -13.90 -8.77 -12.47
N VAL A 91 -13.75 -8.59 -11.16
CA VAL A 91 -13.05 -7.44 -10.57
C VAL A 91 -11.99 -7.94 -9.60
N VAL A 92 -10.80 -7.34 -9.67
CA VAL A 92 -9.69 -7.59 -8.77
C VAL A 92 -9.42 -6.34 -7.93
N PHE A 93 -9.38 -6.46 -6.61
CA PHE A 93 -8.87 -5.39 -5.75
C PHE A 93 -7.34 -5.42 -5.73
N SER A 94 -6.68 -4.26 -5.84
CA SER A 94 -5.21 -4.17 -5.91
C SER A 94 -4.51 -4.67 -4.63
N ALA A 95 -3.18 -4.79 -4.70
CA ALA A 95 -2.36 -5.20 -3.55
C ALA A 95 -2.45 -4.25 -2.34
N HIS A 96 -2.83 -2.99 -2.58
CA HIS A 96 -2.90 -1.94 -1.57
C HIS A 96 -4.15 -2.03 -0.68
N GLY A 97 -5.12 -2.87 -1.01
CA GLY A 97 -6.37 -2.96 -0.27
C GLY A 97 -7.41 -1.92 -0.66
N VAL A 98 -8.61 -2.08 -0.10
CA VAL A 98 -9.78 -1.20 -0.32
C VAL A 98 -10.57 -1.06 0.98
N SER A 99 -11.36 0.02 1.08
CA SER A 99 -12.25 0.28 2.21
C SER A 99 -13.37 -0.76 2.35
N GLN A 100 -14.03 -0.77 3.50
CA GLN A 100 -15.21 -1.62 3.71
C GLN A 100 -16.38 -1.20 2.79
N GLU A 101 -16.54 0.10 2.54
CA GLU A 101 -17.55 0.63 1.62
C GLU A 101 -17.39 0.11 0.19
N VAL A 102 -16.16 0.10 -0.34
CA VAL A 102 -15.87 -0.43 -1.68
C VAL A 102 -16.19 -1.92 -1.78
N LYS A 103 -15.94 -2.70 -0.71
CA LYS A 103 -16.32 -4.13 -0.67
C LYS A 103 -17.82 -4.31 -0.74
N GLU A 104 -18.56 -3.52 0.04
CA GLU A 104 -20.02 -3.59 0.06
C GLU A 104 -20.63 -3.12 -1.26
N GLU A 105 -20.05 -2.11 -1.90
CA GLU A 105 -20.50 -1.65 -3.21
C GLU A 105 -20.31 -2.73 -4.29
N ALA A 106 -19.14 -3.38 -4.31
CA ALA A 106 -18.88 -4.52 -5.18
C ALA A 106 -19.90 -5.66 -5.01
N ASP A 107 -20.23 -6.00 -3.76
CA ASP A 107 -21.23 -7.02 -3.43
C ASP A 107 -22.63 -6.59 -3.90
N ARG A 108 -23.04 -5.34 -3.65
CA ARG A 108 -24.32 -4.77 -4.11
C ARG A 108 -24.42 -4.80 -5.64
N ARG A 109 -23.33 -4.52 -6.36
CA ARG A 109 -23.26 -4.57 -7.82
C ARG A 109 -23.25 -6.00 -8.38
N GLY A 110 -23.06 -7.01 -7.52
CA GLY A 110 -23.05 -8.42 -7.90
C GLY A 110 -21.81 -8.80 -8.71
N PHE A 111 -20.68 -8.17 -8.42
CA PHE A 111 -19.41 -8.44 -9.09
C PHE A 111 -18.77 -9.74 -8.60
N LYS A 112 -17.99 -10.38 -9.48
CA LYS A 112 -17.16 -11.51 -9.10
C LYS A 112 -15.79 -10.99 -8.65
N ILE A 113 -15.60 -10.95 -7.32
CA ILE A 113 -14.43 -10.34 -6.70
C ILE A 113 -13.30 -11.34 -6.47
N PHE A 114 -12.08 -10.92 -6.81
CA PHE A 114 -10.84 -11.53 -6.35
C PHE A 114 -10.02 -10.50 -5.57
N ASP A 115 -9.78 -10.76 -4.29
CA ASP A 115 -9.03 -9.84 -3.44
C ASP A 115 -7.52 -10.12 -3.51
N ALA A 116 -6.79 -9.23 -4.20
CA ALA A 116 -5.35 -9.31 -4.33
C ALA A 116 -4.59 -8.52 -3.25
N THR A 117 -5.28 -7.97 -2.24
CA THR A 117 -4.67 -7.26 -1.11
C THR A 117 -3.52 -8.06 -0.53
N CYS A 118 -2.39 -7.39 -0.29
CA CYS A 118 -1.23 -7.99 0.34
C CYS A 118 -1.59 -8.47 1.76
N PRO A 119 -1.25 -9.69 2.18
CA PRO A 119 -1.55 -10.16 3.53
C PRO A 119 -0.99 -9.29 4.67
N LEU A 120 0.08 -8.54 4.41
CA LEU A 120 0.63 -7.57 5.37
C LEU A 120 -0.26 -6.33 5.50
N VAL A 121 -0.85 -5.85 4.41
CA VAL A 121 -1.86 -4.79 4.45
C VAL A 121 -3.14 -5.30 5.14
N THR A 122 -3.55 -6.53 4.86
CA THR A 122 -4.69 -7.16 5.56
C THR A 122 -4.47 -7.24 7.07
N LYS A 123 -3.23 -7.48 7.54
CA LYS A 123 -2.91 -7.44 8.98
C LYS A 123 -3.23 -6.06 9.57
N VAL A 124 -2.76 -4.98 8.92
CA VAL A 124 -3.02 -3.59 9.36
C VAL A 124 -4.53 -3.31 9.39
N HIS A 125 -5.26 -3.70 8.33
CA HIS A 125 -6.72 -3.57 8.28
C HIS A 125 -7.40 -4.25 9.48
N LEU A 126 -6.97 -5.47 9.83
CA LEU A 126 -7.54 -6.22 10.96
C LEU A 126 -7.22 -5.57 12.32
N GLU A 127 -6.07 -4.92 12.47
CA GLU A 127 -5.74 -4.15 13.68
C GLU A 127 -6.64 -2.91 13.80
N VAL A 128 -6.85 -2.17 12.71
CA VAL A 128 -7.78 -1.03 12.67
C VAL A 128 -9.21 -1.45 13.02
N VAL A 129 -9.72 -2.54 12.41
CA VAL A 129 -11.05 -3.09 12.74
C VAL A 129 -11.15 -3.49 14.21
N LYS A 130 -10.07 -4.03 14.79
CA LYS A 130 -10.03 -4.40 16.20
C LYS A 130 -10.11 -3.16 17.11
N PHE A 131 -9.43 -2.08 16.78
CA PHE A 131 -9.48 -0.82 17.56
C PHE A 131 -10.86 -0.17 17.46
N SER A 132 -11.40 -0.04 16.25
CA SER A 132 -12.76 0.44 16.00
C SER A 132 -13.81 -0.34 16.82
N ARG A 133 -13.78 -1.68 16.80
CA ARG A 133 -14.71 -2.51 17.59
C ARG A 133 -14.57 -2.35 19.11
N ALA A 134 -13.44 -1.85 19.58
CA ALA A 134 -13.19 -1.59 20.99
C ALA A 134 -13.55 -0.14 21.40
N GLY A 135 -14.05 0.68 20.47
CA GLY A 135 -14.28 2.11 20.68
C GLY A 135 -12.99 2.88 20.94
N ARG A 136 -11.85 2.36 20.47
CA ARG A 136 -10.51 2.87 20.77
C ARG A 136 -9.99 3.68 19.59
N GLU A 137 -9.55 4.89 19.86
CA GLU A 137 -9.01 5.78 18.84
C GLU A 137 -7.74 5.21 18.20
N CYS A 138 -7.50 5.55 16.94
CA CYS A 138 -6.37 5.04 16.17
C CYS A 138 -5.68 6.16 15.39
N VAL A 139 -4.35 6.23 15.42
CA VAL A 139 -3.55 7.08 14.55
C VAL A 139 -2.94 6.22 13.45
N LEU A 140 -3.30 6.48 12.20
CA LEU A 140 -2.61 5.94 11.03
C LEU A 140 -1.46 6.88 10.65
N ILE A 141 -0.23 6.37 10.67
CA ILE A 141 0.92 7.04 10.07
C ILE A 141 0.98 6.63 8.60
N GLY A 142 0.88 7.58 7.67
CA GLY A 142 0.88 7.27 6.24
C GLY A 142 0.76 8.53 5.39
N HIS A 143 0.80 8.37 4.06
CA HIS A 143 0.64 9.49 3.14
C HIS A 143 -0.79 9.67 2.69
N GLN A 144 -1.32 10.89 2.81
CA GLN A 144 -2.65 11.22 2.31
C GLN A 144 -2.74 10.91 0.81
N PHE A 145 -3.91 10.42 0.38
CA PHE A 145 -4.21 10.00 -1.01
C PHE A 145 -3.46 8.75 -1.49
N HIS A 146 -2.71 8.06 -0.63
CA HIS A 146 -2.19 6.75 -0.99
C HIS A 146 -3.32 5.69 -0.90
N PRO A 147 -3.52 4.81 -1.91
CA PRO A 147 -4.63 3.84 -1.91
C PRO A 147 -4.65 2.93 -0.67
N GLU A 148 -3.48 2.56 -0.15
CA GLU A 148 -3.36 1.78 1.09
C GLU A 148 -3.87 2.54 2.33
N VAL A 149 -3.63 3.85 2.36
CA VAL A 149 -4.07 4.72 3.46
C VAL A 149 -5.58 4.89 3.39
N GLU A 150 -6.14 5.16 2.20
CA GLU A 150 -7.59 5.23 2.01
C GLU A 150 -8.29 3.91 2.36
N GLY A 151 -7.71 2.79 1.91
CA GLY A 151 -8.16 1.45 2.25
C GLY A 151 -8.16 1.20 3.75
N THR A 152 -7.09 1.59 4.44
CA THR A 152 -6.90 1.40 5.89
C THR A 152 -7.82 2.31 6.71
N LEU A 153 -7.92 3.59 6.37
CA LEU A 153 -8.86 4.53 7.01
C LEU A 153 -10.29 4.02 6.90
N GLY A 154 -10.69 3.56 5.71
CA GLY A 154 -12.01 3.01 5.43
C GLY A 154 -12.30 1.64 6.06
N GLN A 155 -11.41 1.11 6.92
CA GLN A 155 -11.73 -0.04 7.77
C GLN A 155 -12.30 0.38 9.14
N TYR A 156 -12.10 1.63 9.56
CA TYR A 156 -12.54 2.10 10.85
C TYR A 156 -14.02 2.47 10.81
N ASP A 157 -14.80 1.91 11.74
CA ASP A 157 -16.20 2.23 11.98
C ASP A 157 -16.33 2.93 13.35
N ASP A 158 -16.85 4.16 13.37
CA ASP A 158 -16.99 5.00 14.55
C ASP A 158 -18.30 4.75 15.33
N ASN A 159 -19.15 3.82 14.86
CA ASN A 159 -20.42 3.47 15.54
C ASN A 159 -20.24 2.94 16.97
N GLN A 160 -19.04 2.44 17.33
CA GLN A 160 -18.70 1.99 18.69
C GLN A 160 -17.99 3.06 19.53
N GLY A 161 -17.86 4.29 19.01
CA GLY A 161 -17.05 5.36 19.57
C GLY A 161 -15.59 5.33 19.09
N GLY A 162 -14.84 6.36 19.49
CA GLY A 162 -13.48 6.61 19.02
C GLY A 162 -13.43 7.06 17.55
N ASN A 163 -12.23 7.32 17.07
CA ASN A 163 -12.00 7.87 15.73
C ASN A 163 -10.65 7.40 15.17
N ILE A 164 -10.46 7.52 13.86
CA ILE A 164 -9.18 7.31 13.20
C ILE A 164 -8.62 8.63 12.65
N TYR A 165 -7.33 8.87 12.92
CA TYR A 165 -6.61 10.08 12.53
C TYR A 165 -5.47 9.73 11.57
N LEU A 166 -5.21 10.60 10.59
CA LEU A 166 -4.06 10.47 9.71
C LEU A 166 -2.98 11.49 10.12
N VAL A 167 -1.74 11.03 10.21
CA VAL A 167 -0.56 11.90 10.36
C VAL A 167 0.52 11.50 9.35
N GLU A 168 1.20 12.49 8.78
CA GLU A 168 2.30 12.27 7.84
C GLU A 168 3.65 12.70 8.43
N SER A 169 3.63 13.48 9.50
CA SER A 169 4.81 14.16 10.03
C SER A 169 4.74 14.39 11.54
N VAL A 170 5.90 14.72 12.12
CA VAL A 170 6.02 15.17 13.52
C VAL A 170 5.20 16.45 13.77
N ALA A 171 5.05 17.32 12.77
CA ALA A 171 4.26 18.55 12.91
C ALA A 171 2.77 18.23 13.06
N ASP A 172 2.26 17.25 12.31
CA ASP A 172 0.86 16.81 12.42
C ASP A 172 0.59 16.25 13.81
N VAL A 173 1.52 15.47 14.36
CA VAL A 173 1.43 14.96 15.74
C VAL A 173 1.35 16.10 16.75
N GLN A 174 2.08 17.20 16.56
CA GLN A 174 2.05 18.35 17.48
C GLN A 174 0.72 19.10 17.48
N THR A 175 -0.04 19.01 16.38
CA THR A 175 -1.38 19.62 16.28
C THR A 175 -2.50 18.61 16.43
N LEU A 176 -2.19 17.32 16.60
CA LEU A 176 -3.19 16.26 16.71
C LEU A 176 -4.01 16.39 17.99
N GLU A 177 -5.33 16.47 17.83
CA GLU A 177 -6.32 16.45 18.89
C GLU A 177 -7.05 15.10 18.87
N VAL A 178 -7.06 14.42 20.02
CA VAL A 178 -7.76 13.14 20.25
C VAL A 178 -8.68 13.29 21.45
N GLU A 179 -9.74 12.50 21.51
CA GLU A 179 -10.77 12.58 22.55
C GLU A 179 -10.35 11.90 23.85
N ASP A 180 -9.73 10.72 23.77
CA ASP A 180 -9.23 9.92 24.89
C ASP A 180 -7.76 9.48 24.67
N PRO A 181 -6.79 10.32 25.07
CA PRO A 181 -5.37 9.97 25.05
C PRO A 181 -5.00 8.69 25.83
N GLY A 182 -5.83 8.27 26.78
CA GLY A 182 -5.64 7.04 27.55
C GLY A 182 -6.02 5.77 26.77
N SER A 183 -6.79 5.93 25.69
CA SER A 183 -7.28 4.86 24.83
C SER A 183 -6.95 5.10 23.35
N LEU A 184 -5.65 5.25 23.04
CA LEU A 184 -5.15 5.56 21.69
C LEU A 184 -4.19 4.50 21.14
N SER A 185 -4.45 3.97 19.95
CA SER A 185 -3.52 3.09 19.23
C SER A 185 -2.87 3.80 18.04
N TYR A 186 -1.80 3.23 17.48
CA TYR A 186 -1.33 3.60 16.14
C TYR A 186 -1.05 2.38 15.26
N VAL A 187 -1.12 2.60 13.95
CA VAL A 187 -0.68 1.69 12.88
C VAL A 187 0.08 2.47 11.83
N THR A 188 0.80 1.80 10.93
CA THR A 188 1.51 2.48 9.84
C THR A 188 1.18 1.91 8.47
N GLN A 189 1.30 2.74 7.44
CA GLN A 189 1.44 2.29 6.07
C GLN A 189 2.70 1.41 5.93
N THR A 190 2.60 0.34 5.15
CA THR A 190 3.62 -0.73 5.05
C THR A 190 4.87 -0.34 4.27
N THR A 191 4.81 0.74 3.48
CA THR A 191 5.90 1.14 2.56
C THR A 191 6.63 2.42 2.97
N LEU A 192 6.54 2.82 4.24
CA LEU A 192 7.17 4.05 4.71
C LEU A 192 8.68 3.88 4.93
N SER A 193 9.37 5.02 4.98
CA SER A 193 10.75 5.13 5.47
C SER A 193 10.80 4.71 6.94
N MET A 194 11.63 3.72 7.29
CA MET A 194 11.78 3.27 8.68
C MET A 194 12.25 4.41 9.59
N ASP A 195 13.21 5.22 9.12
CA ASP A 195 13.81 6.31 9.91
C ASP A 195 12.81 7.44 10.17
N ASP A 196 12.05 7.85 9.15
CA ASP A 196 11.05 8.91 9.31
C ASP A 196 9.86 8.44 10.15
N THR A 197 9.44 7.18 9.97
CA THR A 197 8.36 6.59 10.77
C THR A 197 8.75 6.50 12.24
N ALA A 198 9.98 6.08 12.55
CA ALA A 198 10.48 6.04 13.93
C ALA A 198 10.39 7.43 14.61
N ARG A 199 10.73 8.50 13.89
CA ARG A 199 10.62 9.88 14.40
C ARG A 199 9.18 10.29 14.70
N ILE A 200 8.22 9.87 13.88
CA ILE A 200 6.79 10.14 14.10
C ILE A 200 6.27 9.33 15.29
N ILE A 201 6.65 8.05 15.41
CA ILE A 201 6.29 7.19 16.53
C ILE A 201 6.84 7.76 17.85
N ASP A 202 8.08 8.23 17.87
CA ASP A 202 8.68 8.83 19.06
C ASP A 202 7.92 10.10 19.48
N ALA A 203 7.56 10.96 18.52
CA ALA A 203 6.72 12.14 18.80
C ALA A 203 5.33 11.77 19.33
N LEU A 204 4.71 10.71 18.79
CA LEU A 204 3.42 10.20 19.29
C LEU A 204 3.54 9.70 20.72
N ARG A 205 4.59 8.96 21.07
CA ARG A 205 4.83 8.45 22.42
C ARG A 205 5.16 9.55 23.42
N GLU A 206 5.88 10.59 22.99
CA GLU A 206 6.15 11.76 23.84
C GLU A 206 4.85 12.53 24.15
N ARG A 207 4.00 12.75 23.13
CA ARG A 207 2.74 13.47 23.29
C ARG A 207 1.66 12.66 23.99
N PHE A 208 1.58 11.35 23.69
CA PHE A 208 0.57 10.43 24.20
C PHE A 208 1.27 9.21 24.84
N PRO A 209 1.73 9.31 26.10
CA PRO A 209 2.52 8.25 26.73
C PRO A 209 1.82 6.89 26.90
N ALA A 210 0.49 6.87 26.84
CA ALA A 210 -0.33 5.66 26.90
C ALA A 210 -0.63 5.03 25.52
N ILE A 211 -0.10 5.61 24.42
CA ILE A 211 -0.37 5.12 23.07
C ILE A 211 0.19 3.70 22.88
N GLU A 212 -0.61 2.82 22.30
CA GLU A 212 -0.22 1.43 22.01
C GLU A 212 0.06 1.23 20.52
N GLY A 213 1.18 0.59 20.21
CA GLY A 213 1.51 0.18 18.83
C GLY A 213 1.13 -1.28 18.54
N PRO A 214 1.29 -1.73 17.29
CA PRO A 214 1.12 -3.13 16.93
C PRO A 214 2.17 -4.01 17.64
N ARG A 215 1.89 -5.30 17.78
CA ARG A 215 2.82 -6.25 18.43
C ARG A 215 4.12 -6.46 17.66
N LYS A 216 4.12 -6.17 16.36
CA LYS A 216 5.26 -6.16 15.44
C LYS A 216 5.04 -5.01 14.48
N ASP A 217 6.12 -4.33 14.08
CA ASP A 217 6.08 -3.24 13.10
C ASP A 217 5.31 -3.64 11.84
N ASP A 218 4.66 -2.64 11.22
CA ASP A 218 3.85 -2.81 10.01
C ASP A 218 4.65 -2.60 8.72
N ILE A 219 5.90 -2.14 8.83
CA ILE A 219 6.86 -1.94 7.73
C ILE A 219 7.71 -3.20 7.51
#